data_AF-C4GGG4-F1
#
_entry.id   AF-C4GGG4-F1
#
_cell.length_a   1.000
_cell.length_b   1.000
_cell.length_c   1.000
_cell.angle_alpha   90.00
_cell.angle_beta   90.00
_cell.angle_gamma   90.00
#
_symmetry.space_group_name_H-M   'P 1'
#
loop_
_entity.id
_entity.type
_entity.pdbx_description
1 polymer ?
#
loop_
_entity_poly.entity_id
_entity_poly.type
_entity_poly.pdbx_seq_one_letter_code
_entity_poly.pdbx_strand_id
1 'polypeptide(L)'
;MSKNRTSIYERLRKSKNRQTRLDFAHEWADKWEQDYITLIERLKRAVAAQDEERIAELFGDLGGLNRPKFTALHNVIDELDTPTRELED
;
A
#
# COMPACT_ATOMS: atom_id res chain seq x y z
N MET A 1 18.62 7.30 8.06
CA MET A 1 18.52 7.35 6.60
C MET A 1 17.64 6.20 6.14
N SER A 2 16.34 6.44 5.92
CA SER A 2 15.44 5.41 5.40
C SER A 2 15.90 5.05 3.99
N LYS A 3 16.30 3.78 3.79
CA LYS A 3 16.56 3.24 2.45
C LYS A 3 15.40 3.65 1.55
N ASN A 4 15.69 4.31 0.42
CA ASN A 4 14.72 4.72 -0.59
C ASN A 4 13.80 3.53 -0.95
N ARG A 5 12.67 3.40 -0.25
CA ARG A 5 11.63 2.45 -0.59
C ARG A 5 11.09 2.93 -1.93
N THR A 6 11.50 2.26 -2.99
CA THR A 6 11.01 2.54 -4.33
C THR A 6 9.49 2.38 -4.31
N SER A 7 8.76 3.42 -4.74
CA SER A 7 7.30 3.39 -4.75
C SER A 7 6.80 2.27 -5.67
N ILE A 8 5.58 1.79 -5.46
CA ILE A 8 4.98 0.78 -6.35
C ILE A 8 4.96 1.27 -7.79
N TYR A 9 4.60 2.55 -8.00
CA TYR A 9 4.65 3.18 -9.31
C TYR A 9 6.04 3.09 -9.95
N GLU A 10 7.12 3.41 -9.23
CA GLU A 10 8.48 3.27 -9.77
C GLU A 10 8.88 1.80 -10.03
N ARG A 11 8.37 0.84 -9.26
CA ARG A 11 8.59 -0.60 -9.54
C ARG A 11 7.91 -0.99 -10.85
N LEU A 12 6.64 -0.60 -11.03
CA LEU A 12 5.87 -0.84 -12.24
C LEU A 12 6.49 -0.15 -13.46
N ARG A 13 7.00 1.08 -13.29
CA ARG A 13 7.71 1.86 -14.31
C ARG A 13 9.15 1.38 -14.58
N LYS A 14 9.68 0.38 -13.84
CA LYS A 14 11.00 -0.22 -14.13
C LYS A 14 10.94 -1.61 -14.79
N SER A 15 9.94 -2.45 -14.52
CA SER A 15 9.78 -3.75 -15.21
C SER A 15 9.05 -3.70 -16.57
N LYS A 16 9.68 -4.07 -17.68
CA LYS A 16 9.00 -4.11 -19.00
C LYS A 16 8.09 -5.32 -19.18
N ASN A 17 8.22 -6.34 -18.34
CA ASN A 17 7.42 -7.56 -18.41
C ASN A 17 6.05 -7.37 -17.74
N ARG A 18 4.97 -7.69 -18.46
CA ARG A 18 3.58 -7.58 -17.97
C ARG A 18 3.33 -8.40 -16.70
N GLN A 19 3.73 -9.67 -16.68
CA GLN A 19 3.50 -10.55 -15.54
C GLN A 19 4.20 -10.04 -14.29
N THR A 20 5.48 -9.65 -14.39
CA THR A 20 6.22 -9.10 -13.25
C THR A 20 5.58 -7.82 -12.69
N ARG A 21 4.96 -6.99 -13.55
CA ARG A 21 4.22 -5.81 -13.11
C ARG A 21 2.97 -6.19 -12.31
N LEU A 22 2.22 -7.19 -12.77
CA LEU A 22 1.07 -7.74 -12.04
C LEU A 22 1.50 -8.32 -10.68
N ASP A 23 2.59 -9.07 -10.65
CA ASP A 23 3.14 -9.64 -9.42
C ASP A 23 3.48 -8.53 -8.41
N PHE A 24 4.13 -7.45 -8.86
CA PHE A 24 4.41 -6.29 -7.99
C PHE A 24 3.14 -5.61 -7.46
N ALA A 25 2.08 -5.52 -8.27
CA ALA A 25 0.82 -4.93 -7.86
C ALA A 25 0.12 -5.81 -6.81
N HIS A 26 0.09 -7.13 -7.00
CA HIS A 26 -0.44 -8.08 -6.03
C HIS A 26 0.34 -8.03 -4.71
N GLU A 27 1.67 -8.14 -4.75
CA GLU A 27 2.52 -8.04 -3.56
C GLU A 27 2.27 -6.74 -2.77
N TRP A 28 2.08 -5.63 -3.49
CA TRP A 28 1.81 -4.34 -2.87
C TRP A 28 0.42 -4.28 -2.23
N ALA A 29 -0.59 -4.86 -2.88
CA ALA A 29 -1.94 -4.98 -2.36
C ALA A 29 -1.98 -5.88 -1.11
N ASP A 30 -1.39 -7.06 -1.17
CA ASP A 30 -1.28 -8.02 -0.05
C ASP A 30 -0.59 -7.37 1.15
N LYS A 31 0.50 -6.62 0.90
CA LYS A 31 1.22 -5.92 1.96
C LYS A 31 0.37 -4.83 2.61
N TRP A 32 -0.42 -4.11 1.80
CA TRP A 32 -1.35 -3.09 2.32
C TRP A 32 -2.46 -3.74 3.15
N GLU A 33 -3.07 -4.82 2.67
CA GLU A 33 -4.08 -5.58 3.42
C GLU A 33 -3.52 -6.07 4.76
N GLN A 34 -2.32 -6.65 4.76
CA GLN A 34 -1.67 -7.11 5.99
C GLN A 34 -1.43 -5.96 6.99
N ASP A 35 -0.98 -4.79 6.52
CA ASP A 35 -0.79 -3.61 7.36
C ASP A 35 -2.13 -3.11 7.93
N TYR A 36 -3.18 -3.12 7.11
CA TYR A 36 -4.53 -2.75 7.52
C TYR A 36 -5.07 -3.70 8.60
N ILE A 37 -5.01 -5.02 8.37
CA ILE A 37 -5.47 -6.04 9.34
C ILE A 37 -4.69 -5.90 10.66
N THR A 38 -3.36 -5.75 10.58
CA THR A 38 -2.52 -5.55 11.77
C THR A 38 -2.95 -4.32 12.57
N LEU A 39 -3.31 -3.23 11.89
CA LEU A 39 -3.76 -2.02 12.55
C LEU A 39 -5.15 -2.18 13.19
N ILE A 40 -6.07 -2.88 12.53
CA ILE A 40 -7.38 -3.23 13.10
C ILE A 40 -7.23 -4.11 14.35
N GLU A 41 -6.31 -5.08 14.35
CA GLU A 41 -6.02 -5.89 15.53
C GLU A 41 -5.48 -5.07 16.69
N ARG A 42 -4.58 -4.12 16.42
CA ARG A 42 -4.07 -3.18 17.44
C ARG A 42 -5.20 -2.32 18.00
N LEU A 43 -6.09 -1.82 17.15
CA LEU A 43 -7.25 -1.02 17.56
C LEU A 43 -8.19 -1.83 18.46
N LYS A 44 -8.49 -3.08 18.10
CA LYS A 44 -9.28 -4.00 18.92
C LYS A 44 -8.67 -4.18 20.32
N ARG A 45 -7.35 -4.34 20.42
CA ARG A 45 -6.65 -4.47 21.71
C ARG A 45 -6.71 -3.18 22.53
N ALA A 46 -6.53 -2.03 21.91
CA ALA A 46 -6.61 -0.73 22.59
C ALA A 46 -8.03 -0.46 23.14
N VAL A 47 -9.07 -0.78 22.36
CA VAL A 47 -10.47 -0.71 22.80
C VAL A 47 -10.73 -1.64 23.99
N ALA A 48 -10.24 -2.89 23.93
CA ALA A 48 -10.39 -3.84 25.03
C ALA A 48 -9.68 -3.37 26.32
N ALA A 49 -8.60 -2.61 26.19
CA ALA A 49 -7.86 -2.00 27.30
C ALA A 49 -8.44 -0.66 27.77
N GLN A 50 -9.46 -0.12 27.10
CA GLN A 50 -10.00 1.23 27.34
C GLN A 50 -8.92 2.34 27.25
N ASP A 51 -7.93 2.14 26.39
CA ASP A 51 -6.81 3.07 26.20
C ASP A 51 -7.18 4.13 25.15
N GLU A 52 -7.85 5.19 25.60
CA GLU A 52 -8.40 6.25 24.72
C GLU A 52 -7.33 6.98 23.91
N GLU A 53 -6.16 7.24 24.52
CA GLU A 53 -5.04 7.88 23.84
C GLU A 53 -4.54 6.99 22.70
N ARG A 54 -4.33 5.70 22.98
CA ARG A 54 -3.88 4.75 21.97
C ARG A 54 -4.90 4.53 20.87
N ILE A 55 -6.19 4.55 21.19
CA ILE A 55 -7.26 4.50 20.19
C ILE A 55 -7.17 5.69 19.23
N ALA A 56 -7.01 6.92 19.76
CA ALA A 56 -6.90 8.12 18.95
C ALA A 56 -5.68 8.08 18.01
N GLU A 57 -4.52 7.65 18.51
CA GLU A 57 -3.32 7.44 17.70
C GLU A 57 -3.56 6.44 16.56
N LEU A 58 -4.15 5.29 16.87
CA LEU A 58 -4.38 4.23 15.88
C LEU A 58 -5.40 4.63 14.81
N PHE A 59 -6.37 5.49 15.12
CA PHE A 59 -7.22 6.10 14.10
C PHE A 59 -6.46 7.08 13.20
N GLY A 60 -5.52 7.84 13.76
CA GLY A 60 -4.57 8.65 13.00
C GLY A 60 -3.74 7.80 12.02
N ASP A 61 -3.16 6.71 12.52
CA ASP A 61 -2.41 5.74 11.72
C ASP A 61 -3.26 5.12 10.61
N LEU A 62 -4.54 4.85 10.87
CA LEU A 62 -5.47 4.26 9.89
C LEU A 62 -5.72 5.22 8.72
N GLY A 63 -5.92 6.49 9.03
CA GLY A 63 -6.03 7.55 8.01
C GLY A 63 -4.72 7.70 7.23
N GLY A 64 -3.58 7.71 7.92
CA GLY A 64 -2.24 7.81 7.34
C GLY A 64 -1.86 6.62 6.45
N LEU A 65 -2.35 5.42 6.76
CA LEU A 65 -2.16 4.23 5.93
C LEU A 65 -3.03 4.29 4.68
N ASN A 66 -4.33 4.55 4.82
CA ASN A 66 -5.29 4.32 3.74
C ASN A 66 -5.34 5.47 2.71
N ARG A 67 -5.28 6.73 3.14
CA ARG A 67 -5.38 7.89 2.23
C ARG A 67 -4.33 7.87 1.10
N PRO A 68 -3.02 7.75 1.38
CA PRO A 68 -2.03 7.69 0.30
C PRO A 68 -2.14 6.41 -0.54
N LYS A 69 -2.64 5.31 0.03
CA LYS A 69 -2.82 4.04 -0.68
C LYS A 69 -3.93 4.12 -1.73
N PHE A 70 -5.04 4.82 -1.44
CA PHE A 70 -6.08 5.06 -2.45
C PHE A 70 -5.56 5.90 -3.63
N THR A 71 -4.80 6.96 -3.39
CA THR A 71 -4.16 7.72 -4.47
C THR A 71 -3.18 6.86 -5.26
N ALA A 72 -2.35 6.06 -4.58
CA ALA A 72 -1.41 5.16 -5.24
C ALA A 72 -2.12 4.06 -6.06
N LEU A 73 -3.29 3.59 -5.62
CA LEU A 73 -4.07 2.57 -6.33
C LEU A 73 -4.50 3.07 -7.71
N HIS A 74 -4.95 4.31 -7.84
CA HIS A 74 -5.26 4.91 -9.15
C HIS A 74 -4.03 4.88 -10.07
N ASN A 75 -2.88 5.33 -9.58
CA ASN A 75 -1.63 5.32 -10.37
C ASN A 75 -1.19 3.90 -10.76
N VAL A 76 -1.46 2.89 -9.91
CA VAL A 76 -1.17 1.48 -10.22
C VAL A 76 -2.08 0.97 -11.33
N ILE A 77 -3.38 1.27 -11.25
CA ILE A 77 -4.36 0.87 -12.27
C ILE A 77 -4.00 1.52 -13.61
N ASP A 78 -3.78 2.83 -13.62
CA ASP A 78 -3.44 3.59 -14.83
C ASP A 78 -2.16 3.03 -15.48
N GLU A 79 -1.12 2.78 -14.68
CA GLU A 79 0.13 2.21 -15.19
C GLU A 79 -0.07 0.78 -15.70
N LEU A 80 -0.90 -0.07 -15.07
CA LEU A 80 -1.14 -1.43 -15.55
C LEU A 80 -1.97 -1.48 -16.85
N ASP A 81 -2.98 -0.62 -16.98
CA ASP A 81 -3.86 -0.53 -18.16
C ASP A 81 -3.17 0.15 -19.34
N THR A 82 -2.61 1.34 -19.10
CA THR A 82 -1.91 2.16 -20.10
C THR A 82 -0.48 2.44 -19.62
N PRO A 83 0.45 1.50 -19.84
CA PRO A 83 1.84 1.65 -19.42
C PRO A 83 2.48 2.93 -19.95
N THR A 84 3.17 3.68 -19.09
CA THR A 84 3.91 4.90 -19.49
C THR A 84 5.12 4.61 -20.40
N ARG A 85 5.37 3.34 -20.72
CA ARG A 85 6.43 2.89 -21.63
C ARG A 85 6.03 1.58 -22.31
N GLU A 86 6.66 1.31 -23.44
CA GLU A 86 6.49 0.07 -24.18
C GLU A 86 6.89 -1.16 -23.35
N LEU A 87 6.05 -2.20 -23.43
CA LEU A 87 6.25 -3.47 -22.75
C LEU A 87 6.85 -4.49 -23.72
N GLU A 88 7.61 -5.42 -23.18
CA GLU A 88 8.05 -6.61 -23.90
C GLU A 88 6.95 -7.68 -23.71
N ASP A 89 6.61 -8.38 -24.80
CA ASP A 89 5.65 -9.49 -24.78
C ASP A 89 6.13 -10.65 -23.89
#